data_AF-A0AAC8UTG9-F1
#
_entry.id   AF-A0AAC8UTG9-F1
#
_cell.length_a   1.000
_cell.length_b   1.000
_cell.length_c   1.000
_cell.angle_alpha   90.00
_cell.angle_beta   90.00
_cell.angle_gamma   90.00
#
_symmetry.space_group_name_H-M   'P 1'
#
loop_
_entity.id
_entity.type
_entity.pdbx_description
1 polymer ?
#
loop_
_entity_poly.entity_id
_entity_poly.type
_entity_poly.pdbx_seq_one_letter_code
_entity_poly.pdbx_strand_id
1 'polypeptide(L)'
;MQITKRKLIIEGSLNVLLLLLPIILFIAGGFGMAEHDSSHPDVLVLGGSLLMGGLSLVMLAIYAFSWRQHGWRQLSVLRRSLIVFYGIWLIIGLWTWLMFLGIIS
;
A
#
# COMPACT_ATOMS: atom_id res chain seq x y z
N MET A 1 10.87 20.63 14.59
CA MET A 1 9.41 20.63 14.78
C MET A 1 9.05 19.41 15.62
N GLN A 2 8.62 19.58 16.89
CA GLN A 2 8.31 18.45 17.77
C GLN A 2 7.05 17.75 17.24
N ILE A 3 7.21 16.56 16.65
CA ILE A 3 6.07 15.71 16.29
C ILE A 3 5.51 15.19 17.60
N THR A 4 4.39 15.75 18.03
CA THR A 4 3.69 15.34 19.25
C THR A 4 3.25 13.88 19.09
N LYS A 5 3.47 13.04 20.11
CA LYS A 5 3.13 11.59 20.09
C LYS A 5 1.71 11.30 19.54
N ARG A 6 0.75 12.20 19.81
CA ARG A 6 -0.63 12.12 19.30
C ARG A 6 -0.72 12.13 17.77
N LYS A 7 0.10 12.93 17.10
CA LYS A 7 0.08 13.06 15.63
C LYS A 7 0.57 11.78 14.95
N LEU A 8 1.57 11.11 15.55
CA LEU A 8 2.06 9.80 15.10
C LEU A 8 1.01 8.70 15.30
N ILE A 9 0.29 8.71 16.43
CA ILE A 9 -0.80 7.75 16.68
C ILE A 9 -1.93 7.94 15.66
N ILE A 10 -2.32 9.19 15.37
CA ILE A 10 -3.36 9.48 14.38
C ILE A 10 -2.91 9.04 12.97
N GLU A 11 -1.67 9.36 12.56
CA GLU A 11 -1.11 8.89 11.28
C GLU A 11 -1.10 7.36 11.20
N GLY A 12 -0.69 6.68 12.28
CA GLY A 12 -0.71 5.22 12.35
C GLY A 12 -2.12 4.66 12.23
N SER A 13 -3.06 5.15 13.04
CA SER A 13 -4.45 4.69 13.04
C SER A 13 -5.16 4.93 11.72
N LEU A 14 -4.93 6.08 11.08
CA LEU A 14 -5.48 6.37 9.75
C LEU A 14 -4.93 5.40 8.71
N ASN A 15 -3.62 5.12 8.72
CA ASN A 15 -3.05 4.14 7.81
C ASN A 15 -3.62 2.74 8.04
N VAL A 16 -3.80 2.30 9.29
CA VAL A 16 -4.47 1.01 9.58
C VAL A 16 -5.89 1.01 9.05
N LEU A 17 -6.66 2.09 9.26
CA LEU A 17 -8.04 2.20 8.76
C LEU A 17 -8.11 2.16 7.23
N LEU A 18 -7.19 2.86 6.55
CA LEU A 18 -7.11 2.85 5.10
C LEU A 18 -6.64 1.50 4.53
N LEU A 19 -5.82 0.76 5.27
CA LEU A 19 -5.33 -0.56 4.86
C LEU A 19 -6.38 -1.66 5.07
N LEU A 20 -7.35 -1.49 5.96
CA LEU A 20 -8.40 -2.49 6.22
C LEU A 20 -9.15 -2.87 4.94
N LEU A 21 -9.58 -1.89 4.15
CA LEU A 21 -10.37 -2.12 2.95
C LEU A 21 -9.64 -2.93 1.87
N PRO A 22 -8.41 -2.58 1.43
CA PRO A 22 -7.66 -3.40 0.49
C PRO A 22 -7.29 -4.77 1.08
N ILE A 23 -7.02 -4.89 2.39
CA ILE A 23 -6.76 -6.19 3.03
C ILE A 23 -8.00 -7.10 2.96
N ILE A 24 -9.19 -6.57 3.25
CA ILE A 24 -10.45 -7.33 3.17
C ILE A 24 -10.67 -7.82 1.73
N LEU A 25 -10.42 -6.97 0.73
CA LEU A 25 -10.54 -7.35 -0.68
C LEU A 25 -9.54 -8.44 -1.09
N PHE A 26 -8.29 -8.37 -0.60
CA PHE A 26 -7.30 -9.43 -0.82
C PHE A 26 -7.73 -10.76 -0.21
N ILE A 27 -8.25 -10.75 1.02
CA ILE A 27 -8.72 -11.97 1.69
C ILE A 27 -9.93 -12.54 0.95
N ALA A 28 -10.93 -11.72 0.64
CA ALA A 28 -12.13 -12.14 -0.07
C ALA A 28 -11.81 -12.69 -1.46
N GLY A 29 -10.94 -12.01 -2.21
CA GLY A 29 -10.47 -12.49 -3.50
C GLY A 29 -9.65 -13.78 -3.41
N GLY A 30 -8.86 -13.95 -2.35
CA GLY A 30 -8.14 -15.20 -2.09
C GLY A 30 -9.07 -16.38 -1.83
N PHE A 31 -10.17 -16.18 -1.09
CA PHE A 31 -11.21 -17.21 -0.92
C PHE A 31 -11.91 -17.53 -2.23
N GLY A 32 -12.23 -16.53 -3.05
CA GLY A 32 -12.82 -16.73 -4.39
C GLY A 32 -11.95 -17.57 -5.33
N MET A 33 -10.64 -17.34 -5.33
CA MET A 33 -9.66 -18.14 -6.09
C MET A 33 -9.51 -19.57 -5.57
N ALA A 34 -9.74 -19.80 -4.27
CA ALA A 34 -9.68 -21.12 -3.66
C ALA A 34 -10.94 -21.97 -3.94
N GLU A 35 -12.10 -21.34 -4.10
CA GLU A 35 -13.37 -22.04 -4.34
C GLU A 35 -13.67 -22.32 -5.82
N HIS A 36 -13.25 -21.44 -6.74
CA HIS A 36 -13.69 -21.54 -8.14
C HIS A 36 -12.58 -21.78 -9.16
N ASP A 37 -11.52 -20.97 -9.20
CA ASP A 37 -10.42 -21.14 -10.16
C ASP A 37 -9.16 -20.41 -9.68
N SER A 38 -8.09 -21.16 -9.43
CA SER A 38 -6.83 -20.61 -8.90
C SER A 38 -5.98 -19.92 -9.97
N SER A 39 -6.37 -20.09 -11.23
CA SER A 39 -5.58 -19.75 -12.42
C SER A 39 -5.71 -18.29 -12.85
N HIS A 40 -6.78 -17.61 -12.42
CA HIS A 40 -7.08 -16.24 -12.82
C HIS A 40 -7.18 -15.35 -11.59
N PRO A 41 -6.38 -14.27 -11.47
CA PRO A 41 -6.50 -13.34 -10.36
C PRO A 41 -7.93 -12.80 -10.34
N ASP A 42 -8.63 -13.13 -9.27
CA ASP A 42 -10.03 -12.75 -9.10
C ASP A 42 -10.14 -11.22 -9.13
N VAL A 43 -11.25 -10.70 -9.67
CA VAL A 43 -11.47 -9.25 -9.85
C VAL A 43 -11.31 -8.51 -8.51
N LEU A 44 -11.61 -9.19 -7.40
CA LEU A 44 -11.40 -8.71 -6.04
C LEU A 44 -9.92 -8.55 -5.65
N VAL A 45 -9.05 -9.49 -6.06
CA VAL A 45 -7.60 -9.39 -5.84
C VAL A 45 -7.00 -8.25 -6.66
N LEU A 46 -7.43 -8.11 -7.92
CA LEU A 46 -7.05 -6.98 -8.78
C LEU A 46 -7.53 -5.63 -8.23
N GLY A 47 -8.77 -5.57 -7.74
CA GLY A 47 -9.34 -4.40 -7.09
C GLY A 47 -8.61 -4.02 -5.80
N GLY A 48 -8.31 -5.01 -4.95
CA GLY A 48 -7.52 -4.83 -3.75
C GLY A 48 -6.11 -4.34 -4.06
N SER A 49 -5.44 -4.95 -5.05
CA SER A 49 -4.13 -4.55 -5.56
C SER A 49 -4.13 -3.12 -6.11
N LEU A 50 -5.16 -2.73 -6.87
CA LEU A 50 -5.26 -1.38 -7.45
C LEU A 50 -5.44 -0.32 -6.34
N LEU A 51 -6.33 -0.57 -5.38
CA LEU A 51 -6.54 0.33 -4.25
C LEU A 51 -5.29 0.45 -3.39
N MET A 52 -4.61 -0.68 -3.11
CA MET A 52 -3.37 -0.71 -2.35
C MET A 52 -2.23 0.00 -3.09
N GLY A 53 -2.12 -0.22 -4.40
CA GLY A 53 -1.16 0.44 -5.29
C GLY A 53 -1.38 1.94 -5.36
N GLY A 54 -2.62 2.38 -5.60
CA GLY A 54 -2.98 3.80 -5.59
C GLY A 54 -2.71 4.48 -4.25
N LEU A 55 -3.10 3.83 -3.14
CA LEU A 55 -2.83 4.31 -1.79
C LEU A 55 -1.33 4.44 -1.52
N SER A 56 -0.57 3.41 -1.89
CA SER A 56 0.87 3.42 -1.73
C SER A 56 1.52 4.55 -2.54
N LEU A 57 1.03 4.85 -3.74
CA LEU A 57 1.57 5.90 -4.59
C LEU A 57 1.31 7.29 -3.99
N VAL A 58 0.10 7.53 -3.49
CA VAL A 58 -0.27 8.79 -2.81
C VAL A 58 0.56 8.96 -1.53
N MET A 59 0.62 7.96 -0.66
CA MET A 59 1.39 8.03 0.59
C MET A 59 2.88 8.20 0.31
N LEU A 60 3.43 7.47 -0.66
CA LEU A 60 4.84 7.56 -1.02
C LEU A 60 5.17 8.93 -1.62
N ALA A 61 4.29 9.52 -2.42
CA ALA A 61 4.45 10.90 -2.92
C ALA A 61 4.44 11.94 -1.77
N ILE A 62 3.50 11.82 -0.83
CA ILE A 62 3.43 12.71 0.35
C ILE A 62 4.70 12.58 1.20
N TYR A 63 5.15 11.36 1.47
CA TYR A 63 6.34 11.11 2.26
C TYR A 63 7.63 11.49 1.52
N ALA A 64 7.70 11.31 0.20
CA ALA A 64 8.81 11.76 -0.64
C ALA A 64 8.90 13.29 -0.68
N PHE A 65 7.77 13.99 -0.75
CA PHE A 65 7.74 15.46 -0.65
C PHE A 65 8.24 15.93 0.72
N SER A 66 7.79 15.26 1.78
CA SER A 66 8.27 15.52 3.14
C SER A 66 9.76 15.21 3.32
N TRP A 67 10.27 14.18 2.66
CA TRP A 67 11.71 13.86 2.60
C TRP A 67 12.47 14.99 1.92
N ARG A 68 12.01 15.46 0.75
CA ARG A 68 12.69 16.55 0.01
C ARG A 68 12.81 17.84 0.83
N GLN A 69 11.81 18.14 1.66
CA GLN A 69 11.81 19.36 2.47
C GLN A 69 12.60 19.28 3.78
N HIS A 70 12.58 18.12 4.46
CA HIS A 70 13.15 18.01 5.83
C HIS A 70 14.40 17.11 5.92
N GLY A 71 14.72 16.38 4.85
CA GLY A 71 15.82 15.42 4.82
C GLY A 71 15.49 14.11 5.54
N TRP A 72 16.06 13.00 5.02
CA TRP A 72 15.81 11.64 5.53
C TRP A 72 16.07 11.49 7.03
N ARG A 73 17.09 12.19 7.54
CA ARG A 73 17.54 12.10 8.94
C ARG A 73 16.55 12.65 9.97
N GLN A 74 15.71 13.61 9.60
CA GLN A 74 14.72 14.21 10.51
C GLN A 74 13.36 13.50 10.51
N LEU A 75 13.15 12.52 9.62
CA LEU A 75 11.92 11.73 9.61
C LEU A 75 11.86 10.77 10.80
N SER A 76 10.65 10.64 11.38
CA SER A 76 10.37 9.64 12.41
C SER A 76 10.58 8.21 11.86
N VAL A 77 10.99 7.29 12.74
CA VAL A 77 11.16 5.87 12.39
C VAL A 77 9.89 5.29 11.76
N LEU A 78 8.71 5.72 12.26
CA LEU A 78 7.40 5.32 11.74
C LEU A 78 7.21 5.73 10.27
N ARG A 79 7.51 6.98 9.91
CA ARG A 79 7.43 7.44 8.51
C ARG A 79 8.41 6.72 7.60
N ARG A 80 9.64 6.44 8.06
CA ARG A 80 10.59 5.63 7.27
C ARG A 80 10.08 4.22 7.02
N SER A 81 9.53 3.57 8.06
CA SER A 81 8.93 2.24 7.93
C SER A 81 7.75 2.25 6.96
N LEU A 82 6.89 3.28 7.03
CA LEU A 82 5.76 3.42 6.11
C LEU A 82 6.21 3.64 4.67
N ILE A 83 7.25 4.44 4.42
CA ILE A 83 7.82 4.62 3.07
C ILE A 83 8.26 3.27 2.49
N VAL A 84 8.98 2.47 3.26
CA VAL A 84 9.43 1.14 2.81
C VAL A 84 8.23 0.22 2.59
N PHE A 85 7.27 0.20 3.53
CA PHE A 85 6.07 -0.62 3.45
C PHE A 85 5.24 -0.28 2.20
N TYR A 86 4.93 1.00 1.98
CA TYR A 86 4.20 1.44 0.79
C TYR A 86 5.02 1.24 -0.48
N GLY A 87 6.34 1.41 -0.45
CA GLY A 87 7.21 1.13 -1.60
C GLY A 87 7.14 -0.33 -2.05
N ILE A 88 7.21 -1.27 -1.12
CA ILE A 88 7.07 -2.71 -1.42
C ILE A 88 5.68 -3.01 -1.99
N TRP A 89 4.62 -2.49 -1.35
CA TRP A 89 3.25 -2.68 -1.81
C TRP A 89 3.00 -2.09 -3.19
N LEU A 90 3.61 -0.95 -3.50
CA LEU A 90 3.53 -0.33 -4.81
C LEU A 90 4.15 -1.23 -5.87
N ILE A 91 5.33 -1.80 -5.60
CA ILE A 91 5.99 -2.73 -6.52
C ILE A 91 5.12 -3.97 -6.74
N ILE A 92 4.58 -4.57 -5.68
CA ILE A 92 3.70 -5.75 -5.78
C ILE A 92 2.44 -5.42 -6.59
N GLY A 93 1.80 -4.29 -6.30
CA GLY A 93 0.59 -3.86 -7.03
C GLY A 93 0.88 -3.62 -8.50
N LEU A 94 1.98 -2.92 -8.81
CA LEU A 94 2.42 -2.66 -10.18
C LEU A 94 2.72 -3.96 -10.92
N TRP A 95 3.45 -4.89 -10.29
CA TRP A 95 3.79 -6.19 -10.84
C TRP A 95 2.55 -7.03 -11.15
N THR A 96 1.60 -7.07 -10.21
CA THR A 96 0.31 -7.77 -10.38
C THR A 96 -0.46 -7.23 -11.57
N TRP A 97 -0.51 -5.89 -11.71
CA TRP A 97 -1.18 -5.23 -12.83
C TRP A 97 -0.46 -5.43 -14.17
N LEU A 98 0.86 -5.40 -14.16
CA LEU A 98 1.66 -5.59 -15.37
C LEU A 98 1.57 -7.03 -15.90
N MET A 99 1.51 -8.04 -15.01
CA MET A 99 1.15 -9.42 -15.38
C MET A 99 -0.26 -9.52 -15.94
N PHE A 100 -1.25 -8.91 -15.28
CA PHE A 100 -2.65 -8.96 -15.73
C PHE A 100 -2.86 -8.31 -17.10
N LEU A 101 -2.15 -7.21 -17.38
CA LEU A 101 -2.16 -6.55 -18.69
C LEU A 101 -1.34 -7.32 -19.75
N GLY A 102 -0.66 -8.41 -19.38
CA GLY A 102 0.18 -9.19 -20.29
C GLY A 102 1.43 -8.45 -20.76
N ILE A 103 1.86 -7.41 -20.04
CA ILE A 103 3.05 -6.60 -20.38
C ILE A 103 4.33 -7.34 -19.98
N ILE A 104 4.27 -8.12 -18.89
CA ILE A 104 5.35 -8.97 -18.41
C ILE A 104 4.76 -10.37 -18.22
N SER A 105 5.51 -11.35 -18.70
CA SER A 105 5.21 -12.79 -18.64
C SER A 105 5.94 -13.46 -17.50
#